data_AF-A0A9P5TPX3-F1
#
_entry.id   AF-A0A9P5TPX3-F1
#
_cell.length_a   1.000
_cell.length_b   1.000
_cell.length_c   1.000
_cell.angle_alpha   90.00
_cell.angle_beta   90.00
_cell.angle_gamma   90.00
#
_symmetry.space_group_name_H-M   'P 1'
#
loop_
_entity.id
_entity.type
_entity.pdbx_description
1 polymer ?
#
loop_
_entity_poly.entity_id
_entity_poly.type
_entity_poly.pdbx_seq_one_letter_code
_entity_poly.pdbx_strand_id
1 'polypeptide(L)'
;MSKDALEYFNLSEIPVEVLLDNLLPYIPVRDLLSLTSCSKFFSILCSDDALWKRKLFEDFNFTGQGTARTNGWKFIYRGLFDPRVFVWGEKTNGRLGLSNVPKSAIPGVPYPMQVSLPGVRVVSLVAGGMSFHALDSDGGVHVWG
;
A
#
# COMPACT_ATOMS: atom_id res chain seq x y z
N MET A 1 37.80 14.81 40.07
CA MET A 1 37.62 15.14 38.64
C MET A 1 36.44 14.33 38.13
N SER A 2 35.22 14.85 38.32
CA SER A 2 33.98 14.27 37.80
C SER A 2 34.02 14.39 36.28
N LYS A 3 34.00 13.27 35.57
CA LYS A 3 33.67 13.28 34.15
C LYS A 3 32.15 13.37 34.10
N ASP A 4 31.64 14.58 33.95
CA ASP A 4 30.27 14.79 33.50
C ASP A 4 30.21 14.26 32.06
N ALA A 5 29.94 12.96 31.94
CA ALA A 5 29.49 12.38 30.70
C ALA A 5 28.14 13.05 30.43
N LEU A 6 28.09 13.91 29.41
CA LEU A 6 26.82 14.37 28.87
C LEU A 6 26.01 13.10 28.56
N GLU A 7 25.01 12.80 29.39
CA GLU A 7 23.99 11.80 29.06
C GLU A 7 23.27 12.35 27.84
N TYR A 8 23.72 11.93 26.68
CA TYR A 8 23.08 12.27 25.43
C TYR A 8 21.72 11.57 25.42
N PHE A 9 20.67 12.38 25.51
CA PHE A 9 19.29 11.94 25.42
C PHE A 9 19.09 11.02 24.20
N ASN A 10 18.63 9.81 24.44
CA ASN A 10 18.42 8.82 23.38
C ASN A 10 16.99 8.88 22.85
N LEU A 11 16.80 8.66 21.55
CA LEU A 11 15.48 8.60 20.93
C LEU A 11 14.55 7.56 21.59
N SER A 12 15.13 6.47 22.12
CA SER A 12 14.36 5.43 22.82
C SER A 12 13.85 5.83 24.20
N GLU A 13 14.30 6.96 24.75
CA GLU A 13 13.86 7.47 26.05
C GLU A 13 12.61 8.38 25.92
N ILE A 14 12.24 8.76 24.70
CA ILE A 14 11.00 9.48 24.42
C ILE A 14 9.80 8.55 24.70
N PRO A 15 8.73 9.04 25.34
CA PRO A 15 7.49 8.28 25.51
C PRO A 15 6.95 7.73 24.17
N VAL A 16 6.48 6.50 24.20
CA VAL A 16 6.02 5.75 23.01
C VAL A 16 4.89 6.48 22.29
N GLU A 17 4.00 7.13 23.02
CA GLU A 17 2.88 7.92 22.50
C GLU A 17 3.38 9.14 21.72
N VAL A 18 4.39 9.83 22.24
CA VAL A 18 5.00 10.97 21.55
C VAL A 18 5.64 10.51 20.25
N LEU A 19 6.33 9.36 20.25
CA LEU A 19 6.90 8.79 19.04
C LEU A 19 5.80 8.41 18.03
N LEU A 20 4.78 7.66 18.45
CA LEU A 20 3.71 7.15 17.58
C LEU A 20 2.80 8.24 17.02
N ASP A 21 2.50 9.29 17.80
CA ASP A 21 1.50 10.28 17.41
C ASP A 21 2.13 11.50 16.73
N ASN A 22 3.38 11.84 17.08
CA ASN A 22 3.98 13.13 16.70
C ASN A 22 5.26 13.01 15.88
N LEU A 23 5.96 11.86 15.92
CA LEU A 23 7.21 11.70 15.17
C LEU A 23 7.05 10.74 14.00
N LEU A 24 6.77 9.47 14.27
CA LEU A 24 6.75 8.39 13.28
C LEU A 24 5.77 8.61 12.12
N PRO A 25 4.56 9.21 12.31
CA PRO A 25 3.64 9.45 11.21
C PRO A 25 4.21 10.37 10.12
N TYR A 26 5.11 11.28 10.46
CA TYR A 26 5.67 12.25 9.52
C TYR A 26 6.99 11.79 8.89
N ILE A 27 7.54 10.65 9.34
CA ILE A 27 8.76 10.09 8.77
C ILE A 27 8.43 9.39 7.43
N PRO A 28 9.25 9.59 6.37
CA PRO A 28 9.14 8.84 5.13
C PRO A 28 9.25 7.33 5.36
N VAL A 29 8.45 6.53 4.65
CA VAL A 29 8.41 5.08 4.88
C VAL A 29 9.77 4.41 4.76
N ARG A 30 10.64 4.86 3.85
CA ARG A 30 12.01 4.33 3.74
C ARG A 30 12.76 4.45 5.06
N ASP A 31 12.72 5.63 5.68
CA ASP A 31 13.48 5.91 6.88
C ASP A 31 12.82 5.24 8.11
N LEU A 32 11.49 5.10 8.10
CA LEU A 32 10.75 4.28 9.08
C LEU A 32 11.18 2.81 9.01
N LEU A 33 11.35 2.25 7.81
CA LEU A 33 11.86 0.88 7.62
C LEU A 33 13.32 0.76 8.06
N SER A 34 14.16 1.75 7.80
CA SER A 34 15.52 1.78 8.37
C SER A 34 15.48 1.77 9.89
N LEU A 35 14.62 2.59 10.52
CA LEU A 35 14.45 2.62 11.97
C LEU A 35 14.00 1.25 12.53
N THR A 36 13.12 0.54 11.82
CA THR A 36 12.72 -0.83 12.22
C THR A 36 13.88 -1.80 12.29
N SER A 37 14.89 -1.62 11.44
CA SER A 37 16.07 -2.50 11.37
C SER A 37 17.13 -2.19 12.42
N CYS A 38 17.05 -1.03 13.08
CA CYS A 38 18.06 -0.58 14.03
C CYS A 38 17.92 -1.20 15.43
N SER A 39 16.71 -1.58 15.86
CA SER A 39 16.46 -2.07 17.22
C SER A 39 15.16 -2.87 17.31
N LYS A 40 15.11 -3.82 18.26
CA LYS A 40 13.88 -4.54 18.60
C LYS A 40 12.76 -3.59 19.07
N PHE A 41 13.10 -2.56 19.84
CA PHE A 41 12.15 -1.56 20.31
C PHE A 41 11.47 -0.85 19.13
N PHE A 42 12.28 -0.29 18.22
CA PHE A 42 11.76 0.39 17.04
C PHE A 42 11.09 -0.55 16.03
N SER A 43 11.53 -1.81 15.93
CA SER A 43 10.86 -2.83 15.11
C SER A 43 9.43 -3.07 15.56
N ILE A 44 9.19 -3.13 16.88
CA ILE A 44 7.84 -3.29 17.45
C ILE A 44 7.04 -2.01 17.24
N LEU A 45 7.62 -0.87 17.60
CA LEU A 45 6.97 0.44 17.53
C LEU A 45 6.52 0.80 16.11
N CYS A 46 7.39 0.61 15.12
CA CYS A 46 7.10 0.88 13.70
C CYS A 46 6.26 -0.23 13.05
N SER A 47 5.80 -1.22 13.82
CA SER A 47 4.81 -2.21 13.38
C SER A 47 3.43 -1.95 13.99
N ASP A 48 3.27 -0.82 14.70
CA ASP A 48 2.00 -0.38 15.27
C ASP A 48 0.92 -0.17 14.19
N ASP A 49 -0.27 -0.70 14.46
CA ASP A 49 -1.37 -0.69 13.49
C ASP A 49 -1.98 0.70 13.29
N ALA A 50 -2.00 1.56 14.32
CA ALA A 50 -2.53 2.92 14.20
C ALA A 50 -1.64 3.79 13.32
N LEU A 51 -0.31 3.61 13.44
CA LEU A 51 0.66 4.24 12.54
C LEU A 51 0.37 3.89 11.07
N TRP A 52 0.27 2.60 10.73
CA TRP A 52 0.06 2.19 9.34
C TRP A 52 -1.34 2.52 8.82
N LYS A 53 -2.35 2.54 9.68
CA LYS A 53 -3.70 3.05 9.33
C LYS A 53 -3.63 4.52 8.92
N ARG A 54 -2.90 5.34 9.67
CA ARG A 54 -2.73 6.77 9.39
C ARG A 54 -1.96 6.98 8.08
N LYS A 55 -0.84 6.27 7.90
CA LYS A 55 -0.07 6.34 6.65
C LYS A 55 -0.90 5.90 5.44
N LEU A 56 -1.73 4.87 5.57
CA LEU A 56 -2.63 4.44 4.49
C LEU A 56 -3.62 5.53 4.07
N PHE A 57 -4.19 6.23 5.04
CA PHE A 57 -5.08 7.34 4.77
C PHE A 57 -4.34 8.52 4.11
N GLU A 58 -3.18 8.90 4.64
CA GLU A 58 -2.40 10.04 4.14
C GLU A 58 -1.78 9.78 2.76
N ASP A 59 -1.21 8.59 2.53
CA ASP A 59 -0.44 8.26 1.33
C ASP A 59 -1.32 7.72 0.18
N PHE A 60 -2.48 7.12 0.50
CA PHE A 60 -3.35 6.46 -0.48
C PHE A 60 -4.81 6.88 -0.44
N ASN A 61 -5.22 7.80 0.44
CA ASN A 61 -6.64 8.12 0.68
C ASN A 61 -7.50 6.85 0.94
N PHE A 62 -6.89 5.82 1.54
CA PHE A 62 -7.53 4.52 1.71
C PHE A 62 -8.34 4.47 3.00
N THR A 63 -9.64 4.18 2.90
CA THR A 63 -10.58 4.17 4.04
C THR A 63 -11.15 2.77 4.36
N GLY A 64 -10.65 1.71 3.72
CA GLY A 64 -11.18 0.35 3.80
C GLY A 64 -10.98 -0.36 5.15
N GLN A 65 -11.73 0.05 6.18
CA GLN A 65 -11.64 -0.48 7.55
C GLN A 65 -11.97 -1.98 7.65
N GLY A 66 -12.82 -2.51 6.76
CA GLY A 66 -13.18 -3.93 6.76
C GLY A 66 -12.02 -4.87 6.38
N THR A 67 -11.17 -4.44 5.45
CA THR A 67 -10.06 -5.25 4.90
C THR A 67 -8.89 -5.38 5.89
N ALA A 68 -8.70 -4.40 6.77
CA ALA A 68 -7.60 -4.38 7.73
C ALA A 68 -7.75 -5.44 8.84
N ARG A 69 -8.99 -5.85 9.15
CA ARG A 69 -9.27 -6.80 10.24
C ARG A 69 -8.68 -8.19 10.02
N THR A 70 -8.40 -8.57 8.76
CA THR A 70 -7.89 -9.91 8.44
C THR A 70 -6.36 -9.95 8.26
N ASN A 71 -5.75 -8.88 7.74
CA ASN A 71 -4.34 -8.90 7.33
C ASN A 71 -3.44 -7.86 8.03
N GLY A 72 -4.01 -6.91 8.78
CA GLY A 72 -3.28 -5.81 9.42
C GLY A 72 -2.99 -4.64 8.46
N TRP A 73 -2.83 -3.43 9.01
CA TRP A 73 -2.71 -2.20 8.21
C TRP A 73 -1.38 -2.12 7.45
N LYS A 74 -0.28 -2.56 8.07
CA LYS A 74 1.06 -2.60 7.44
C LYS A 74 1.09 -3.47 6.18
N PHE A 75 0.37 -4.58 6.19
CA PHE A 75 0.28 -5.48 5.03
C PHE A 75 -0.44 -4.81 3.87
N ILE A 76 -1.54 -4.12 4.13
CA ILE A 76 -2.30 -3.38 3.12
C ILE A 76 -1.44 -2.25 2.54
N TYR A 77 -0.75 -1.49 3.40
CA TYR A 77 0.16 -0.42 2.95
C TYR A 77 1.19 -0.97 1.94
N ARG A 78 1.82 -2.10 2.26
CA ARG A 78 2.79 -2.74 1.36
C ARG A 78 2.18 -3.11 0.01
N GLY A 79 0.94 -3.61 -0.02
CA GLY A 79 0.25 -3.98 -1.25
C GLY A 79 -0.12 -2.77 -2.12
N LEU A 80 -0.53 -1.66 -1.49
CA LEU A 80 -0.91 -0.43 -2.19
C LEU A 80 0.27 0.42 -2.65
N PHE A 81 1.49 0.17 -2.14
CA PHE A 81 2.69 0.90 -2.57
C PHE A 81 3.02 0.70 -4.06
N ASP A 82 2.80 -0.50 -4.58
CA ASP A 82 2.96 -0.84 -6.00
C ASP A 82 1.85 -1.81 -6.44
N PRO A 83 0.61 -1.31 -6.58
CA PRO A 83 -0.54 -2.15 -6.82
C PRO A 83 -0.55 -2.60 -8.28
N ARG A 84 -0.86 -3.89 -8.49
CA ARG A 84 -0.96 -4.48 -9.82
C ARG A 84 -2.38 -4.96 -10.08
N VAL A 85 -2.93 -4.56 -11.21
CA VAL A 85 -4.26 -4.97 -11.66
C VAL A 85 -4.11 -6.06 -12.71
N PHE A 86 -4.87 -7.14 -12.54
CA PHE A 86 -4.89 -8.25 -13.48
C PHE A 86 -6.32 -8.52 -13.97
N VAL A 87 -6.41 -8.96 -15.22
CA VAL A 87 -7.66 -9.34 -15.89
C VAL A 87 -7.49 -10.69 -16.57
N TRP A 88 -8.58 -11.43 -16.69
CA TRP A 88 -8.64 -12.72 -17.38
C TRP A 88 -10.10 -13.02 -17.75
N GLY A 89 -10.33 -14.08 -18.52
CA GLY A 89 -11.65 -14.51 -18.95
C GLY A 89 -12.01 -14.06 -20.37
N GLU A 90 -13.26 -13.64 -20.57
CA GLU A 90 -13.82 -13.37 -21.89
C GLU A 90 -13.14 -12.18 -22.57
N LYS A 91 -12.65 -12.37 -23.81
CA LYS A 91 -11.81 -11.38 -24.52
C LYS A 91 -12.50 -10.66 -25.68
N THR A 92 -13.71 -11.08 -26.05
CA THR A 92 -14.47 -10.45 -27.13
C THR A 92 -14.77 -8.99 -26.82
N ASN A 93 -14.87 -8.19 -27.89
CA ASN A 93 -15.19 -6.76 -27.84
C ASN A 93 -14.16 -5.90 -27.08
N GLY A 94 -12.95 -6.40 -26.84
CA GLY A 94 -11.91 -5.61 -26.16
C GLY A 94 -12.10 -5.45 -24.65
N ARG A 95 -13.12 -6.10 -24.06
CA ARG A 95 -13.58 -5.89 -22.68
C ARG A 95 -12.53 -6.03 -21.57
N LEU A 96 -11.41 -6.70 -21.85
CA LEU A 96 -10.30 -6.84 -20.90
C LEU A 96 -9.34 -5.64 -20.92
N GLY A 97 -9.45 -4.72 -21.89
CA GLY A 97 -8.54 -3.58 -22.05
C GLY A 97 -7.09 -3.95 -22.32
N LEU A 98 -6.83 -5.18 -22.80
CA LEU A 98 -5.49 -5.67 -23.11
C LEU A 98 -5.10 -5.28 -24.54
N SER A 99 -3.93 -4.66 -24.71
CA SER A 99 -3.38 -4.33 -26.03
C SER A 99 -2.96 -5.57 -26.82
N ASN A 100 -2.50 -6.62 -26.13
CA ASN A 100 -2.04 -7.86 -26.72
C ASN A 100 -2.65 -9.04 -25.98
N VAL A 101 -3.57 -9.75 -26.63
CA VAL A 101 -4.25 -10.91 -26.04
C VAL A 101 -3.59 -12.20 -26.55
N PRO A 102 -3.22 -13.14 -25.66
CA PRO A 102 -2.55 -14.37 -26.05
C PRO A 102 -3.46 -15.22 -26.94
N LYS A 103 -2.82 -15.91 -27.89
CA LYS A 103 -3.46 -17.01 -28.61
C LYS A 103 -3.62 -18.16 -27.61
N SER A 104 -4.85 -18.57 -27.39
CA SER A 104 -5.22 -19.64 -26.47
C SER A 104 -6.12 -20.63 -27.23
N ALA A 105 -5.91 -21.93 -26.99
CA ALA A 105 -6.78 -22.98 -27.51
C ALA A 105 -8.18 -22.93 -26.86
N ILE A 106 -8.28 -22.35 -25.67
CA ILE A 106 -9.53 -22.12 -24.93
C ILE A 106 -10.01 -20.69 -25.24
N PRO A 107 -11.33 -20.47 -25.46
CA PRO A 107 -11.90 -19.13 -25.58
C PRO A 107 -11.50 -18.22 -24.40
N GLY A 108 -11.15 -16.97 -24.70
CA GLY A 108 -10.73 -16.00 -23.69
C GLY A 108 -9.22 -15.99 -23.36
N VAL A 109 -8.93 -15.47 -22.17
CA VAL A 109 -7.62 -15.37 -21.51
C VAL A 109 -7.65 -16.26 -20.26
N PRO A 110 -6.94 -17.40 -20.24
CA PRO A 110 -7.10 -18.40 -19.18
C PRO A 110 -6.31 -18.12 -17.90
N TYR A 111 -5.45 -17.10 -17.89
CA TYR A 111 -4.60 -16.74 -16.73
C TYR A 111 -4.56 -15.22 -16.53
N PRO A 112 -4.26 -14.74 -15.31
CA PRO A 112 -4.17 -13.32 -15.02
C PRO A 112 -3.15 -12.62 -15.92
N MET A 113 -3.60 -11.59 -16.63
CA MET A 113 -2.75 -10.70 -17.41
C MET A 113 -2.79 -9.30 -16.82
N GLN A 114 -1.61 -8.70 -16.64
CA GLN A 114 -1.50 -7.39 -16.02
C GLN A 114 -2.02 -6.31 -16.98
N VAL A 115 -2.88 -5.43 -16.47
CA VAL A 115 -3.26 -4.19 -17.15
C VAL A 115 -2.17 -3.15 -16.89
N SER A 116 -1.70 -2.49 -17.95
CA SER A 116 -0.69 -1.45 -17.83
C SER A 116 -1.33 -0.13 -17.38
N LEU A 117 -1.08 0.26 -16.13
CA LEU A 117 -1.53 1.52 -15.54
C LEU A 117 -0.32 2.26 -14.92
N PRO A 118 0.59 2.81 -15.74
CA PRO A 118 1.85 3.37 -15.25
C PRO A 118 1.61 4.57 -14.34
N GLY A 119 2.19 4.55 -13.14
CA GLY A 119 2.06 5.62 -12.15
C GLY A 119 0.74 5.66 -11.39
N VAL A 120 -0.21 4.77 -11.68
CA VAL A 120 -1.52 4.74 -11.05
C VAL A 120 -1.51 3.80 -9.85
N ARG A 121 -1.82 4.33 -8.66
CA ARG A 121 -1.93 3.53 -7.43
C ARG A 121 -3.40 3.21 -7.16
N VAL A 122 -3.89 2.13 -7.79
CA VAL A 122 -5.29 1.69 -7.66
C VAL A 122 -5.61 1.27 -6.23
N VAL A 123 -6.66 1.86 -5.64
CA VAL A 123 -7.13 1.58 -4.28
C VAL A 123 -8.51 0.93 -4.24
N SER A 124 -9.28 1.01 -5.33
CA SER A 124 -10.56 0.31 -5.49
C SER A 124 -10.78 -0.07 -6.95
N LEU A 125 -11.44 -1.21 -7.19
CA LEU A 125 -11.68 -1.76 -8.51
C LEU A 125 -13.07 -2.40 -8.58
N VAL A 126 -13.80 -2.15 -9.65
CA VAL A 126 -15.12 -2.73 -9.92
C VAL A 126 -15.19 -3.28 -11.34
N ALA A 127 -15.71 -4.49 -11.49
CA ALA A 127 -16.08 -5.08 -12.78
C ALA A 127 -17.53 -4.71 -13.12
N GLY A 128 -17.74 -3.88 -14.15
CA GLY A 128 -19.02 -3.38 -14.62
C GLY A 128 -19.67 -4.23 -15.72
N GLY A 129 -19.29 -5.52 -15.83
CA GLY A 129 -19.79 -6.45 -16.85
C GLY A 129 -19.03 -6.38 -18.18
N MET A 130 -19.16 -5.27 -18.90
CA MET A 130 -18.43 -5.04 -20.18
C MET A 130 -17.23 -4.11 -20.03
N SER A 131 -17.04 -3.51 -18.87
CA SER A 131 -15.95 -2.58 -18.57
C SER A 131 -15.48 -2.74 -17.14
N PHE A 132 -14.34 -2.12 -16.82
CA PHE A 132 -13.75 -2.06 -15.51
C PHE A 132 -13.53 -0.61 -15.11
N HIS A 133 -13.72 -0.31 -13.83
CA HIS A 133 -13.54 1.02 -13.27
C HIS A 133 -12.63 0.92 -12.06
N ALA A 134 -11.55 1.70 -12.05
CA ALA A 134 -10.62 1.78 -10.94
C ALA A 134 -10.57 3.19 -10.37
N LEU A 135 -10.52 3.29 -9.05
CA LEU A 135 -10.23 4.53 -8.32
C LEU A 135 -8.77 4.47 -7.86
N ASP A 136 -8.00 5.52 -8.11
CA ASP A 136 -6.64 5.67 -7.61
C ASP A 136 -6.56 6.46 -6.31
N SER A 137 -5.37 6.46 -5.70
CA SER A 137 -5.08 7.18 -4.44
C SER A 137 -5.29 8.68 -4.51
N ASP A 138 -5.18 9.26 -5.70
CA ASP A 138 -5.24 10.70 -5.94
C ASP A 138 -6.70 11.14 -6.25
N GLY A 139 -7.65 10.19 -6.23
CA GLY A 139 -9.06 10.40 -6.52
C GLY A 139 -9.41 10.31 -8.01
N GLY A 140 -8.46 9.95 -8.86
CA GLY A 140 -8.65 9.73 -10.29
C GLY A 140 -9.41 8.44 -10.59
N VAL A 141 -10.25 8.49 -11.62
CA VAL A 141 -11.01 7.33 -12.10
C VAL A 141 -10.47 6.88 -13.45
N HIS A 142 -10.13 5.60 -13.54
CA HIS A 142 -9.59 4.96 -14.74
C HIS A 142 -10.59 3.92 -15.24
N VAL A 143 -10.83 3.89 -16.55
CA VAL A 143 -11.82 3.01 -17.17
C VAL A 143 -11.20 2.29 -18.37
N TRP A 144 -11.48 1.00 -18.50
CA TRP A 144 -11.11 0.20 -19.67
C TRP A 144 -12.12 -0.90 -19.94
N GLY A 145 -11.99 -1.52 -21.12
CA GLY A 145 -12.88 -2.57 -21.62
C GLY A 145 -13.77 -2.08 -22.76
#